data_AF-A0A1R1J8E2-F1
#
_entry.id   AF-A0A1R1J8E2-F1
#
_cell.length_a   1.000
_cell.length_b   1.000
_cell.length_c   1.000
_cell.angle_alpha   90.00
_cell.angle_beta   90.00
_cell.angle_gamma   90.00
#
_symmetry.space_group_name_H-M   'P 1'
#
loop_
_entity.id
_entity.type
_entity.pdbx_description
1 polymer ?
#
loop_
_entity_poly.entity_id
_entity_poly.type
_entity_poly.pdbx_seq_one_letter_code
_entity_poly.pdbx_strand_id
1 'polypeptide(L)'
;MRDRIRAMRNGLVERLKASGVDRDFSFINAQRGMFSYSGLTSAQVDRLRDEFGIYAVGTGRICVAALNTRNLDVVANAVAAVLK
;
A
#
# COMPACT_ATOMS: atom_id res chain seq x y z
N MET A 1 -9.98 7.36 15.10
CA MET A 1 -9.61 7.49 13.66
C MET A 1 -8.10 7.51 13.42
N ARG A 2 -7.33 8.36 14.15
CA ARG A 2 -5.87 8.47 14.00
C ARG A 2 -5.11 7.15 14.23
N ASP A 3 -5.44 6.44 15.30
CA ASP A 3 -4.71 5.22 15.68
C ASP A 3 -5.01 4.06 14.73
N ARG A 4 -6.22 4.00 14.17
CA ARG A 4 -6.57 3.07 13.08
C ARG A 4 -5.69 3.29 11.85
N ILE A 5 -5.51 4.55 11.42
CA ILE A 5 -4.65 4.86 10.27
C ILE A 5 -3.21 4.45 10.56
N ARG A 6 -2.69 4.71 11.76
CA ARG A 6 -1.35 4.25 12.17
C ARG A 6 -1.24 2.73 12.12
N ALA A 7 -2.24 2.01 12.62
CA ALA A 7 -2.27 0.55 12.56
C ALA A 7 -2.27 0.04 11.11
N MET A 8 -3.02 0.68 10.19
CA MET A 8 -3.00 0.31 8.77
C MET A 8 -1.67 0.59 8.09
N ARG A 9 -0.97 1.68 8.47
CA ARG A 9 0.39 1.96 7.97
C ARG A 9 1.35 0.86 8.39
N ASN A 10 1.43 0.61 9.69
CA ASN A 10 2.33 -0.40 10.25
C ASN A 10 2.03 -1.78 9.66
N GLY A 11 0.75 -2.17 9.63
CA GLY A 11 0.34 -3.46 9.11
C GLY A 11 0.61 -3.64 7.61
N LEU A 12 0.53 -2.57 6.81
CA LEU A 12 0.91 -2.63 5.38
C LEU A 12 2.42 -2.85 5.23
N VAL A 13 3.24 -2.09 5.97
CA VAL A 13 4.71 -2.21 5.92
C VAL A 13 5.18 -3.59 6.37
N GLU A 14 4.61 -4.11 7.46
CA GLU A 14 4.94 -5.45 7.97
C GLU A 14 4.62 -6.55 6.95
N ARG A 15 3.46 -6.48 6.30
CA ARG A 15 3.07 -7.46 5.27
C ARG A 15 3.94 -7.37 4.03
N LEU A 16 4.24 -6.17 3.55
CA LEU A 16 5.13 -6.00 2.39
C LEU A 16 6.54 -6.53 2.68
N LYS A 17 7.05 -6.30 3.90
CA LYS A 17 8.32 -6.87 4.35
C LYS A 17 8.26 -8.40 4.44
N ALA A 18 7.18 -8.96 4.97
CA ALA A 18 6.97 -10.40 5.06
C ALA A 18 6.84 -11.07 3.68
N SER A 19 6.27 -10.38 2.69
CA SER A 19 6.13 -10.86 1.31
C SER A 19 7.45 -10.89 0.52
N GLY A 20 8.56 -10.43 1.12
CA GLY A 20 9.89 -10.46 0.53
C GLY A 20 10.09 -9.46 -0.61
N VAL A 21 9.46 -8.29 -0.52
CA VAL A 21 9.69 -7.22 -1.49
C VAL A 21 11.01 -6.52 -1.17
N ASP A 22 11.91 -6.38 -2.16
CA ASP A 22 13.24 -5.79 -1.98
C ASP A 22 13.20 -4.30 -1.61
N ARG A 23 12.14 -3.61 -2.01
CA ARG A 23 11.95 -2.18 -1.74
C ARG A 23 11.54 -1.94 -0.30
N ASP A 24 12.25 -1.02 0.38
CA ASP A 24 11.87 -0.58 1.72
C ASP A 24 10.63 0.34 1.69
N PHE A 25 9.59 -0.04 2.45
CA PHE A 25 8.35 0.72 2.65
C PHE A 25 8.26 1.42 4.01
N SER A 26 9.33 1.43 4.81
CA SER A 26 9.39 2.06 6.14
C SER A 26 8.91 3.53 6.15
N PHE A 27 9.11 4.25 5.03
CA PHE A 27 8.65 5.63 4.85
C PHE A 27 7.12 5.80 5.00
N ILE A 28 6.32 4.76 4.75
CA ILE A 28 4.85 4.83 4.93
C ILE A 28 4.50 5.06 6.40
N ASN A 29 5.30 4.54 7.33
CA ASN A 29 5.10 4.73 8.77
C ASN A 29 5.52 6.14 9.23
N ALA A 30 6.52 6.74 8.57
CA ALA A 30 6.97 8.10 8.86
C ALA A 30 5.95 9.16 8.39
N GLN A 31 5.25 8.88 7.28
CA GLN A 31 4.24 9.78 6.72
C GLN A 31 3.00 9.88 7.62
N ARG A 32 2.39 11.07 7.69
CA ARG A 32 1.22 11.37 8.51
C ARG A 32 0.02 11.77 7.65
N GLY A 33 -1.18 11.62 8.22
CA GLY A 33 -2.43 11.94 7.55
C GLY A 33 -3.07 10.74 6.85
N MET A 34 -4.07 11.01 6.01
CA MET A 34 -4.88 9.98 5.35
C MET A 34 -4.22 9.37 4.11
N PHE A 35 -3.22 10.05 3.56
CA PHE A 35 -2.60 9.68 2.28
C PHE A 35 -1.15 9.26 2.47
N SER A 36 -0.68 8.42 1.56
CA SER A 36 0.74 8.10 1.40
C SER A 36 1.12 8.15 -0.06
N TYR A 37 2.34 8.56 -0.35
CA TYR A 37 2.95 8.25 -1.64
C TYR A 37 3.62 6.88 -1.53
N SER A 38 3.05 5.88 -2.20
CA SER A 38 3.58 4.50 -2.23
C SER A 38 4.88 4.39 -3.04
N GLY A 39 5.14 5.37 -3.90
CA GLY A 39 6.27 5.36 -4.83
C GLY A 39 6.13 4.36 -5.97
N LEU A 40 4.94 3.77 -6.16
CA LEU A 40 4.60 2.97 -7.33
C LEU A 40 4.61 3.84 -8.59
N THR A 41 5.09 3.29 -9.70
CA THR A 41 5.02 3.93 -11.02
C THR A 41 3.60 3.86 -11.59
N SER A 42 3.28 4.69 -12.57
CA SER A 42 1.97 4.64 -13.24
C SER A 42 1.68 3.24 -13.80
N ALA A 43 2.67 2.59 -14.41
CA ALA A 43 2.52 1.23 -14.94
C ALA A 43 2.19 0.20 -13.84
N GLN A 44 2.80 0.33 -12.66
CA GLN A 44 2.48 -0.53 -11.51
C GLN A 44 1.07 -0.24 -10.96
N VAL A 45 0.64 1.02 -10.98
CA VAL A 45 -0.73 1.40 -10.58
C VAL A 45 -1.76 0.85 -11.57
N ASP A 46 -1.46 0.84 -12.87
CA ASP A 46 -2.35 0.29 -13.89
C ASP A 46 -2.45 -1.24 -13.75
N ARG A 47 -1.32 -1.93 -13.51
CA ARG A 47 -1.35 -3.38 -13.18
C ARG A 47 -2.19 -3.69 -11.94
N LEU A 48 -2.06 -2.90 -10.87
CA LEU A 48 -2.89 -3.07 -9.67
C LEU A 48 -4.39 -2.94 -9.97
N ARG A 49 -4.75 -2.05 -10.89
CA ARG A 49 -6.13 -1.85 -11.32
C ARG A 49 -6.63 -3.04 -12.14
N ASP A 50 -5.88 -3.42 -13.16
CA ASP A 50 -6.33 -4.37 -14.18
C ASP A 50 -6.28 -5.81 -13.67
N GLU A 51 -5.24 -6.19 -12.92
CA GLU A 51 -5.05 -7.56 -12.42
C GLU A 51 -5.73 -7.81 -11.08
N PHE A 52 -5.85 -6.79 -10.21
CA PHE A 52 -6.28 -6.96 -8.82
C PHE A 52 -7.50 -6.10 -8.41
N GLY A 53 -8.00 -5.23 -9.30
CA GLY A 53 -9.11 -4.33 -8.99
C GLY A 53 -8.79 -3.30 -7.91
N ILE A 54 -7.51 -2.97 -7.70
CA ILE A 54 -7.07 -2.00 -6.69
C ILE A 54 -6.77 -0.66 -7.37
N TYR A 55 -7.55 0.34 -7.00
CA TYR A 55 -7.47 1.67 -7.60
C TYR A 55 -6.62 2.61 -6.75
N ALA A 56 -5.48 3.05 -7.30
CA ALA A 56 -4.66 4.12 -6.77
C ALA A 56 -4.56 5.29 -7.76
N VAL A 57 -4.10 6.46 -7.29
CA VAL A 57 -3.83 7.59 -8.18
C VAL A 57 -2.57 7.29 -8.98
N GLY A 58 -2.54 7.60 -10.28
CA GLY A 58 -1.40 7.33 -11.16
C GLY A 58 -0.05 7.90 -10.69
N THR A 59 -0.06 8.90 -9.81
CA THR A 59 1.15 9.43 -9.13
C THR A 59 1.68 8.52 -8.01
N GLY A 60 1.10 7.34 -7.81
CA GLY A 60 1.41 6.43 -6.71
C GLY A 60 0.81 6.85 -5.36
N ARG A 61 -0.08 7.85 -5.34
CA ARG A 61 -0.76 8.29 -4.10
C ARG A 61 -1.87 7.31 -3.71
N ILE A 62 -1.81 6.80 -2.48
CA ILE A 62 -2.79 5.88 -1.89
C ILE A 62 -3.51 6.51 -0.70
N CYS A 63 -4.77 6.15 -0.51
CA CYS A 63 -5.58 6.53 0.65
C CYS A 63 -5.48 5.45 1.73
N VAL A 64 -4.61 5.66 2.72
CA VAL A 64 -4.44 4.74 3.86
C VAL A 64 -5.72 4.66 4.71
N ALA A 65 -6.51 5.73 4.74
CA ALA A 65 -7.79 5.72 5.45
C ALA A 65 -8.83 4.76 4.83
N ALA A 66 -8.67 4.35 3.57
CA ALA A 66 -9.54 3.35 2.93
C ALA A 66 -9.14 1.90 3.28
N LEU A 67 -7.94 1.70 3.84
CA LEU A 67 -7.48 0.40 4.32
C LEU A 67 -8.17 0.04 5.63
N ASN A 68 -8.46 -1.25 5.77
CA ASN A 68 -9.03 -1.86 6.96
C ASN A 68 -8.57 -3.32 7.07
N THR A 69 -8.85 -3.96 8.19
CA THR A 69 -8.39 -5.33 8.48
C THR A 69 -8.91 -6.39 7.49
N ARG A 70 -9.97 -6.10 6.71
CA ARG A 70 -10.53 -7.05 5.73
C ARG A 70 -9.84 -6.97 4.37
N ASN A 71 -9.25 -5.83 4.01
CA ASN A 71 -8.62 -5.64 2.70
C ASN A 71 -7.10 -5.46 2.76
N LEU A 72 -6.53 -5.28 3.95
CA LEU A 72 -5.10 -5.02 4.12
C LEU A 72 -4.22 -6.13 3.55
N ASP A 73 -4.58 -7.39 3.80
CA ASP A 73 -3.84 -8.55 3.29
C ASP A 73 -3.92 -8.63 1.76
N VAL A 74 -5.12 -8.43 1.19
CA VAL A 74 -5.34 -8.42 -0.27
C VAL A 74 -4.50 -7.34 -0.94
N VAL A 75 -4.51 -6.13 -0.39
CA VAL A 75 -3.75 -5.00 -0.96
C VAL A 75 -2.25 -5.25 -0.85
N ALA A 76 -1.76 -5.73 0.30
CA ALA A 76 -0.33 -6.00 0.47
C ALA A 76 0.17 -7.09 -0.49
N ASN A 77 -0.62 -8.16 -0.68
CA ASN A 77 -0.27 -9.24 -1.60
C ASN A 77 -0.26 -8.77 -3.06
N ALA A 78 -1.25 -7.98 -3.48
CA ALA A 78 -1.29 -7.42 -4.82
C ALA A 78 -0.11 -6.46 -5.09
N VAL A 79 0.21 -5.57 -4.13
CA VAL A 79 1.37 -4.69 -4.25
C VAL A 79 2.66 -5.50 -4.35
N ALA A 80 2.81 -6.57 -3.54
CA ALA A 80 3.97 -7.45 -3.64
C ALA A 80 4.05 -8.19 -4.98
N ALA A 81 2.92 -8.62 -5.55
CA ALA A 81 2.87 -9.29 -6.85
C ALA A 81 3.21 -8.36 -8.03
N VAL A 82 2.88 -7.07 -7.93
CA VAL A 82 3.22 -6.07 -8.96
C VAL A 82 4.68 -5.58 -8.86
N LEU A 83 5.30 -5.72 -7.69
CA LEU A 83 6.69 -5.31 -7.45
C LEU A 83 7.71 -6.42 -7.70
N LYS A 84 7.27 -7.67 -7.84
CA LYS A 84 8.06 -8.79 -8.35
C LYS A 84 7.99 -8.82 -9.87
#